data_AF-A0A4V1T6H2-F1
#
_entry.id   AF-A0A4V1T6H2-F1
#
_cell.length_a   1.000
_cell.length_b   1.000
_cell.length_c   1.000
_cell.angle_alpha   90.00
_cell.angle_beta   90.00
_cell.angle_gamma   90.00
#
_symmetry.space_group_name_H-M   'P 1'
#
loop_
_entity.id
_entity.type
_entity.pdbx_description
1 polymer ?
#
loop_
_entity_poly.entity_id
_entity_poly.type
_entity_poly.pdbx_seq_one_letter_code
_entity_poly.pdbx_strand_id
1 'polypeptide(L)'
;MCKRIVANSDRAGSPALRGIRFGVFGDEGPADRYCLPEGVASPGVTGGNVGYMRHTALIGKQAAGLKRTLAHVLVASSLALLAGCVPNDGPLASKVEHSGAEKTLEISAPSVVFDVIKVDQRVANSVTALGQSSLSQTFGFGSAPGTPVIGVGDELSVLIFEAGPDGLFSTTERKSTNIPVVVQPNGYGQIPYAGAIKFAGKTLEAARQEVAQALKAKAVEPDVVVNISKNYSRMVSVQGAVNQPQMVVLGLSPQPLTNVIAAAGGPAKPPYDTYVTLTRGRKSS
;
A
#
# COMPACT_ATOMS: atom_id res chain seq x y z
N MET A 1 28.75 0.38 -14.81
CA MET A 1 29.06 -1.06 -14.92
C MET A 1 27.78 -1.83 -14.63
N CYS A 2 27.21 -2.45 -15.66
CA CYS A 2 25.93 -3.15 -15.61
C CYS A 2 26.10 -4.51 -14.92
N LYS A 3 25.26 -4.86 -13.95
CA LYS A 3 25.16 -6.25 -13.46
C LYS A 3 23.71 -6.72 -13.51
N ARG A 4 23.37 -7.20 -14.70
CA ARG A 4 22.16 -7.94 -15.04
C ARG A 4 22.33 -9.34 -14.44
N ILE A 5 21.58 -9.68 -13.40
CA ILE A 5 21.41 -11.09 -13.00
C ILE A 5 20.17 -11.58 -13.74
N VAL A 6 20.41 -12.20 -14.89
CA VAL A 6 19.43 -13.06 -15.56
C VAL A 6 19.61 -14.45 -14.97
N ALA A 7 18.55 -14.98 -14.35
CA ALA A 7 18.40 -16.42 -14.18
C ALA A 7 17.25 -16.87 -15.09
N ASN A 8 17.57 -17.70 -16.08
CA ASN A 8 16.60 -18.38 -16.93
C ASN A 8 17.08 -19.83 -17.17
N SER A 9 16.10 -20.70 -17.48
CA SER A 9 16.16 -22.09 -17.97
C SER A 9 15.94 -23.16 -16.89
N ASP A 10 15.06 -24.15 -17.01
CA ASP A 10 13.99 -24.48 -17.97
C ASP A 10 13.11 -25.62 -17.41
N ARG A 11 11.88 -25.73 -17.95
CA ARG A 11 10.99 -26.92 -18.07
C ARG A 11 10.58 -27.75 -16.84
N ALA A 12 9.30 -27.63 -16.49
CA ALA A 12 8.33 -28.76 -16.47
C ALA A 12 6.90 -28.18 -16.47
N GLY A 13 6.00 -28.78 -17.25
CA GLY A 13 4.71 -28.20 -17.60
C GLY A 13 3.65 -28.22 -16.49
N SER A 14 2.83 -27.15 -16.45
CA SER A 14 1.41 -27.15 -16.07
C SER A 14 0.81 -25.75 -16.28
N PRO A 15 -0.36 -25.59 -16.92
CA PRO A 15 -1.00 -24.29 -17.10
C PRO A 15 -2.06 -24.08 -16.03
N ALA A 16 -1.67 -23.60 -14.84
CA ALA A 16 -2.65 -23.13 -13.86
C ALA A 16 -2.00 -22.09 -12.95
N LEU A 17 -2.81 -21.12 -12.50
CA LEU A 17 -2.46 -19.98 -11.63
C LEU A 17 -1.92 -18.74 -12.37
N ARG A 18 -2.86 -18.01 -12.99
CA ARG A 18 -2.66 -16.58 -13.30
C ARG A 18 -2.89 -15.76 -12.03
N GLY A 19 -1.91 -15.75 -11.15
CA GLY A 19 -1.89 -14.84 -9.99
C GLY A 19 -1.70 -13.40 -10.46
N ILE A 20 -2.51 -12.49 -9.92
CA ILE A 20 -2.30 -11.04 -10.06
C ILE A 20 -1.43 -10.60 -8.88
N ARG A 21 -0.26 -10.03 -9.16
CA ARG A 21 0.67 -9.50 -8.14
C ARG A 21 0.60 -7.99 -8.13
N PHE A 22 0.47 -7.40 -6.95
CA PHE A 22 0.63 -5.97 -6.74
C PHE A 22 1.87 -5.74 -5.88
N GLY A 23 2.75 -4.87 -6.37
CA GLY A 23 3.91 -4.39 -5.62
C GLY A 23 3.80 -2.89 -5.44
N VAL A 24 3.84 -2.43 -4.20
CA VAL A 24 4.03 -1.02 -3.84
C VAL A 24 5.47 -0.88 -3.37
N PHE A 25 6.37 -0.48 -4.26
CA PHE A 25 7.76 -0.26 -3.88
C PHE A 25 7.89 1.13 -3.23
N GLY A 26 8.37 1.16 -1.99
CA GLY A 26 8.88 2.37 -1.36
C GLY A 26 10.37 2.48 -1.67
N ASP A 27 10.83 3.67 -2.03
CA ASP A 27 12.24 3.96 -2.26
C ASP A 27 12.95 3.99 -0.89
N GLU A 28 13.80 3.01 -0.61
CA GLU A 28 14.64 3.00 0.61
C GLU A 28 15.97 3.72 0.31
N GLY A 29 16.02 5.01 0.64
CA GLY A 29 17.28 5.74 0.81
C GLY A 29 17.94 5.40 2.16
N PRO A 30 19.28 5.45 2.27
CA PRO A 30 20.01 4.90 3.41
C PRO A 30 19.81 5.74 4.69
N ALA A 31 19.34 5.07 5.74
CA ALA A 31 19.25 5.61 7.08
C ALA A 31 20.63 5.57 7.77
N ASP A 32 21.23 6.75 7.95
CA ASP A 32 22.37 6.91 8.85
C ASP A 32 21.90 7.01 10.31
N ARG A 33 22.48 6.13 11.11
CA ARG A 33 22.28 5.94 12.53
C ARG A 33 22.87 7.10 13.32
N TYR A 34 22.13 7.66 14.28
CA TYR A 34 22.76 8.21 15.49
C TYR A 34 21.94 7.92 16.74
N CYS A 35 22.67 7.42 17.74
CA CYS A 35 22.20 6.97 19.04
C CYS A 35 21.69 8.12 19.91
N LEU A 36 20.61 7.83 20.66
CA LEU A 36 20.23 8.55 21.87
C LEU A 36 21.16 8.18 23.03
N PRO A 37 21.12 8.97 24.11
CA PRO A 37 20.73 8.35 25.37
C PRO A 37 19.57 9.05 26.09
N GLU A 38 18.88 8.20 26.84
CA GLU A 38 17.91 8.40 27.93
C GLU A 38 18.30 9.56 28.86
N GLY A 39 17.44 10.27 29.59
CA GLY A 39 16.06 10.11 30.03
C GLY A 39 15.86 11.06 31.24
N VAL A 40 14.67 10.98 31.86
CA VAL A 40 14.30 11.43 33.23
C VAL A 40 13.54 12.76 33.38
N ALA A 41 12.21 12.61 33.39
CA ALA A 41 11.23 12.98 34.43
C ALA A 41 11.05 14.44 34.93
N SER A 42 9.81 14.92 34.76
CA SER A 42 9.15 15.94 35.59
C SER A 42 8.66 15.35 36.92
N PRO A 43 8.57 16.16 38.00
CA PRO A 43 7.29 16.72 38.48
C PRO A 43 7.48 18.20 38.94
N GLY A 44 6.50 19.08 39.18
CA GLY A 44 5.15 18.94 39.72
C GLY A 44 5.07 19.56 41.13
N VAL A 45 4.42 20.73 41.25
CA VAL A 45 3.71 21.29 42.44
C VAL A 45 4.55 21.86 43.60
N THR A 46 4.28 23.12 44.01
CA THR A 46 3.58 23.54 45.26
C THR A 46 3.98 24.98 45.64
N GLY A 47 2.98 25.82 45.95
CA GLY A 47 3.17 27.17 46.49
C GLY A 47 3.43 27.20 48.01
N GLY A 48 3.79 28.38 48.51
CA GLY A 48 3.92 28.62 49.96
C GLY A 48 4.57 29.97 50.27
N ASN A 49 3.73 30.96 50.60
CA ASN A 49 4.08 32.24 51.23
C ASN A 49 4.63 32.04 52.65
N VAL A 50 5.52 32.94 53.09
CA VAL A 50 5.64 33.65 54.39
C VAL A 50 6.96 34.46 54.24
N GLY A 51 7.03 35.79 54.23
CA GLY A 51 6.45 36.78 55.12
C GLY A 51 7.52 37.17 56.16
N TYR A 52 8.08 38.39 56.09
CA TYR A 52 8.35 39.25 57.26
C TYR A 52 8.78 40.66 56.82
N MET A 53 8.02 41.64 57.28
CA MET A 53 8.33 43.07 57.30
C MET A 53 9.60 43.35 58.10
N ARG A 54 10.36 44.37 57.68
CA ARG A 54 10.86 45.37 58.62
C ARG A 54 10.99 46.75 57.99
N HIS A 55 10.44 47.70 58.74
CA HIS A 55 10.30 49.13 58.51
C HIS A 55 11.64 49.90 58.58
N THR A 56 11.51 51.19 58.27
CA THR A 56 12.40 52.35 58.54
C THR A 56 13.44 52.63 57.43
N ALA A 57 13.17 53.57 56.54
CA ALA A 57 13.26 55.04 56.69
C ALA A 57 14.72 55.51 56.81
N LEU A 58 15.18 56.29 55.84
CA LEU A 58 15.55 57.70 56.01
C LEU A 58 16.47 58.23 54.90
N ILE A 59 16.13 59.45 54.46
CA ILE A 59 17.02 60.55 54.10
C ILE A 59 17.73 60.47 52.74
N GLY A 60 17.47 61.52 51.96
CA GLY A 60 18.00 61.71 50.63
C GLY A 60 19.45 62.14 50.57
N LYS A 61 19.94 62.29 49.34
CA LYS A 61 20.62 63.49 48.86
C LYS A 61 20.83 63.37 47.36
N GLN A 62 20.65 64.51 46.70
CA GLN A 62 20.92 64.71 45.28
C GLN A 62 22.40 64.56 44.96
N ALA A 63 22.71 64.14 43.73
CA ALA A 63 23.53 64.89 42.77
C ALA A 63 24.11 63.97 41.68
N ALA A 64 24.44 64.61 40.56
CA ALA A 64 25.34 64.14 39.50
C ALA A 64 24.75 63.20 38.44
N GLY A 65 24.01 63.81 37.52
CA GLY A 65 24.01 63.38 36.13
C GLY A 65 25.43 63.38 35.56
N LEU A 66 25.75 62.28 34.86
CA LEU A 66 26.72 62.15 33.74
C LEU A 66 27.01 60.64 33.48
N LYS A 67 26.66 59.73 34.40
CA LYS A 67 26.96 58.29 34.28
C LYS A 67 25.85 57.41 33.68
N ARG A 68 24.66 57.95 33.41
CA ARG A 68 23.50 57.18 32.89
C ARG A 68 23.49 57.02 31.36
N THR A 69 24.13 57.91 30.61
CA THR A 69 24.15 57.87 29.14
C THR A 69 25.15 56.86 28.57
N LEU A 70 26.25 56.57 29.29
CA LEU A 70 27.23 55.54 28.89
C LEU A 70 26.69 54.10 29.03
N ALA A 71 25.79 53.86 29.99
CA ALA A 71 25.20 52.54 30.20
C ALA A 71 24.17 52.17 29.10
N HIS A 72 23.48 53.14 28.52
CA HIS A 72 22.50 52.88 27.45
C HIS A 72 23.16 52.67 26.08
N VAL A 73 24.33 53.28 25.83
CA VAL A 73 25.11 53.06 24.60
C VAL A 73 25.76 51.66 24.59
N LEU A 74 26.20 51.15 25.75
CA LEU A 74 26.76 49.80 25.85
C LEU A 74 25.71 48.69 25.69
N VAL A 75 24.48 48.88 26.21
CA VAL A 75 23.39 47.89 26.08
C VAL A 75 22.81 47.88 24.66
N ALA A 76 22.71 49.03 23.99
CA ALA A 76 22.27 49.10 22.60
C ALA A 76 23.29 48.48 21.63
N SER A 77 24.59 48.61 21.91
CA SER A 77 25.65 47.98 21.12
C SER A 77 25.63 46.44 21.21
N SER A 78 25.29 45.88 22.38
CA SER A 78 25.18 44.42 22.54
C SER A 78 23.97 43.79 21.84
N LEU A 79 22.89 44.55 21.60
CA LEU A 79 21.68 44.01 20.97
C LEU A 79 21.74 44.02 19.42
N ALA A 80 22.64 44.80 18.83
CA ALA A 80 22.87 44.83 17.39
C ALA A 80 23.74 43.66 16.87
N LEU A 81 24.40 42.92 17.77
CA LEU A 81 25.30 41.81 17.43
C LEU A 81 24.61 40.43 17.38
N LEU A 82 23.31 40.33 17.71
CA LEU A 82 22.58 39.05 17.72
C LEU A 82 21.67 38.81 16.50
N ALA A 83 21.56 39.76 15.56
CA ALA A 83 20.68 39.65 14.39
C ALA A 83 21.28 38.89 13.19
N GLY A 84 22.32 38.07 13.40
CA GLY A 84 23.09 37.44 12.32
C GLY A 84 22.98 35.92 12.19
N CYS A 85 22.30 35.20 13.10
CA CYS A 85 22.24 33.75 13.04
C CYS A 85 21.03 33.29 12.19
N VAL A 86 21.19 33.36 10.86
CA VAL A 86 20.34 32.60 9.94
C VAL A 86 20.99 31.21 9.78
N PRO A 87 20.28 30.09 9.99
CA PRO A 87 20.83 28.77 9.72
C PRO A 87 21.17 28.67 8.23
N ASN A 88 22.46 28.72 7.89
CA ASN A 88 22.96 28.65 6.52
C ASN A 88 23.42 27.21 6.23
N ASP A 89 22.47 26.27 6.17
CA ASP A 89 22.70 24.86 5.79
C ASP A 89 22.66 24.66 4.27
N GLY A 90 23.22 25.60 3.50
CA GLY A 90 23.33 25.50 2.06
C GLY A 90 24.58 26.20 1.51
N PRO A 91 25.18 25.69 0.42
CA PRO A 91 26.24 26.42 -0.28
C PRO A 91 25.67 27.70 -0.86
N LEU A 92 26.29 28.84 -0.50
CA LEU A 92 25.93 30.14 -1.05
C LEU A 92 26.11 30.13 -2.57
N ALA A 93 25.14 30.68 -3.32
CA ALA A 93 25.18 30.76 -4.78
C ALA A 93 26.50 31.37 -5.29
N SER A 94 27.02 32.39 -4.60
CA SER A 94 28.31 33.00 -4.91
C SER A 94 29.49 32.04 -4.77
N LYS A 95 29.47 31.12 -3.79
CA LYS A 95 30.52 30.11 -3.61
C LYS A 95 30.47 29.06 -4.70
N VAL A 96 29.30 28.72 -5.25
CA VAL A 96 29.15 27.77 -6.37
C VAL A 96 29.58 28.42 -7.69
N GLU A 97 29.19 29.68 -7.91
CA GLU A 97 29.57 30.45 -9.11
C GLU A 97 31.10 30.67 -9.16
N HIS A 98 31.72 31.09 -8.04
CA HIS A 98 33.16 31.34 -7.98
C HIS A 98 34.00 30.05 -7.95
N SER A 99 33.45 28.91 -7.53
CA SER A 99 34.12 27.61 -7.64
C SER A 99 33.89 26.93 -9.00
N GLY A 100 32.90 27.37 -9.78
CA GLY A 100 32.59 26.85 -11.11
C GLY A 100 33.15 27.65 -12.29
N ALA A 101 33.45 28.95 -12.11
CA ALA A 101 33.75 29.83 -13.24
C ALA A 101 35.22 29.85 -13.73
N GLU A 102 36.19 29.35 -12.95
CA GLU A 102 37.62 29.46 -13.35
C GLU A 102 38.48 28.28 -12.86
N LYS A 103 37.96 27.06 -12.97
CA LYS A 103 38.80 25.88 -12.86
C LYS A 103 38.27 24.82 -13.82
N THR A 104 38.86 24.77 -15.00
CA THR A 104 38.99 23.50 -15.72
C THR A 104 39.76 22.58 -14.77
N LEU A 105 39.02 21.85 -13.96
CA LEU A 105 39.58 20.78 -13.15
C LEU A 105 40.10 19.75 -14.16
N GLU A 106 41.42 19.71 -14.36
CA GLU A 106 42.06 18.45 -14.73
C GLU A 106 41.87 17.49 -13.56
N ILE A 107 40.69 16.88 -13.52
CA ILE A 107 40.40 15.75 -12.64
C ILE A 107 41.20 14.58 -13.22
N SER A 108 42.41 14.35 -12.70
CA SER A 108 43.02 13.02 -12.75
C SER A 108 42.05 12.07 -12.03
N ALA A 109 41.28 11.35 -12.84
CA ALA A 109 40.12 10.56 -12.44
C ALA A 109 40.42 9.62 -11.27
N PRO A 110 39.48 9.53 -10.31
CA PRO A 110 38.57 8.40 -10.32
C PRO A 110 37.23 8.87 -10.88
N SER A 111 36.80 8.19 -11.94
CA SER A 111 35.67 8.48 -12.80
C SER A 111 34.33 8.56 -12.04
N VAL A 112 33.99 9.75 -11.52
CA VAL A 112 32.60 10.08 -11.20
C VAL A 112 31.98 10.61 -12.47
N VAL A 113 31.29 9.72 -13.20
CA VAL A 113 30.63 10.02 -14.47
C VAL A 113 29.31 10.72 -14.17
N PHE A 114 29.37 12.01 -13.86
CA PHE A 114 28.17 12.84 -13.85
C PHE A 114 28.03 13.46 -15.23
N ASP A 115 26.87 13.23 -15.86
CA ASP A 115 26.50 13.89 -17.11
C ASP A 115 25.71 15.15 -16.75
N VAL A 116 26.21 16.32 -17.16
CA VAL A 116 25.54 17.59 -16.93
C VAL A 116 24.59 17.85 -18.09
N ILE A 117 23.33 17.45 -17.92
CA ILE A 117 22.30 17.64 -18.93
C ILE A 117 21.64 19.01 -18.73
N LYS A 118 21.75 19.88 -19.73
CA LYS A 118 21.02 21.17 -19.74
C LYS A 118 19.53 20.89 -19.91
N VAL A 119 18.73 21.23 -18.90
CA VAL A 119 17.27 21.10 -18.95
C VAL A 119 16.71 22.24 -19.79
N ASP A 120 16.27 21.93 -21.00
CA ASP A 120 15.54 22.84 -21.88
C ASP A 120 14.11 22.31 -22.13
N GLN A 121 13.28 23.08 -22.85
CA GLN A 121 11.91 22.68 -23.16
C GLN A 121 11.85 21.36 -23.93
N ARG A 122 12.85 21.02 -24.74
CA ARG A 122 12.88 19.77 -25.50
C ARG A 122 13.14 18.58 -24.59
N VAL A 123 14.06 18.71 -23.64
CA VAL A 123 14.33 17.69 -22.61
C VAL A 123 13.09 17.51 -21.72
N ALA A 124 12.47 18.61 -21.27
CA ALA A 124 11.23 18.55 -20.48
C ALA A 124 10.13 17.81 -21.24
N ASN A 125 9.88 18.17 -22.50
CA ASN A 125 8.89 17.50 -23.35
C ASN A 125 9.24 16.02 -23.60
N SER A 126 10.52 15.68 -23.72
CA SER A 126 10.97 14.29 -23.94
C SER A 126 10.73 13.42 -22.70
N VAL A 127 10.97 13.96 -21.50
CA VAL A 127 10.71 13.25 -20.24
C VAL A 127 9.21 13.10 -19.99
N THR A 128 8.40 14.12 -20.30
CA THR A 128 6.94 14.02 -20.22
C THR A 128 6.36 13.02 -21.23
N ALA A 129 6.94 12.95 -22.44
CA ALA A 129 6.53 12.00 -23.46
C ALA A 129 6.93 10.54 -23.13
N LEU A 130 7.98 10.34 -22.33
CA LEU A 130 8.32 9.05 -21.70
C LEU A 130 7.36 8.67 -20.56
N GLY A 131 6.31 9.46 -20.34
CA GLY A 131 5.31 9.29 -19.30
C GLY A 131 5.02 7.81 -19.03
N GLN A 132 5.16 7.42 -17.77
CA GLN A 132 4.96 6.05 -17.31
C GLN A 132 3.64 5.53 -17.86
N SER A 133 3.67 4.29 -18.39
CA SER A 133 2.45 3.67 -18.91
C SER A 133 1.40 3.70 -17.81
N SER A 134 0.26 4.33 -18.08
CA SER A 134 -0.79 4.41 -17.08
C SER A 134 -1.48 3.05 -16.94
N LEU A 135 -1.97 2.76 -15.73
CA LEU A 135 -2.78 1.56 -15.49
C LEU A 135 -3.93 1.44 -16.50
N SER A 136 -4.53 2.57 -16.87
CA SER A 136 -5.60 2.62 -17.85
C SER A 136 -5.16 2.37 -19.29
N GLN A 137 -3.94 2.75 -19.68
CA GLN A 137 -3.41 2.40 -21.00
C GLN A 137 -3.13 0.89 -21.11
N THR A 138 -2.62 0.28 -20.03
CA THR A 138 -2.28 -1.16 -20.02
C THR A 138 -3.49 -2.08 -19.84
N PHE A 139 -4.43 -1.68 -18.96
CA PHE A 139 -5.57 -2.50 -18.55
C PHE A 139 -6.94 -2.00 -19.04
N GLY A 140 -7.01 -0.82 -19.64
CA GLY A 140 -8.26 -0.17 -20.05
C GLY A 140 -9.03 0.44 -18.88
N PHE A 141 -10.02 1.26 -19.19
CA PHE A 141 -11.04 1.70 -18.24
C PHE A 141 -12.28 0.82 -18.39
N GLY A 142 -12.77 0.26 -17.28
CA GLY A 142 -14.18 -0.11 -17.14
C GLY A 142 -14.80 -1.02 -18.19
N SER A 143 -14.08 -2.00 -18.77
CA SER A 143 -14.79 -3.08 -19.47
C SER A 143 -15.73 -3.76 -18.48
N ALA A 144 -16.96 -4.02 -18.94
CA ALA A 144 -17.96 -4.73 -18.15
C ALA A 144 -17.28 -5.96 -17.52
N PRO A 145 -17.30 -6.08 -16.19
CA PRO A 145 -16.64 -7.18 -15.52
C PRO A 145 -17.18 -8.48 -16.11
N GLY A 146 -16.27 -9.32 -16.60
CA GLY A 146 -16.67 -10.63 -17.12
C GLY A 146 -17.51 -11.35 -16.07
N THR A 147 -18.54 -12.07 -16.52
CA THR A 147 -19.43 -12.79 -15.61
C THR A 147 -18.60 -13.67 -14.68
N PRO A 148 -18.76 -13.56 -13.35
CA PRO A 148 -17.97 -14.35 -12.44
C PRO A 148 -18.28 -15.82 -12.65
N VAL A 149 -17.23 -16.59 -12.90
CA VAL A 149 -17.28 -18.04 -13.07
C VAL A 149 -16.58 -18.71 -11.91
N ILE A 150 -17.01 -19.94 -11.62
CA ILE A 150 -16.39 -20.81 -10.63
C ILE A 150 -15.03 -21.26 -11.17
N GLY A 151 -14.00 -21.17 -10.34
CA GLY A 151 -12.66 -21.63 -10.67
C GLY A 151 -12.26 -22.89 -9.92
N VAL A 152 -11.13 -23.45 -10.34
CA VAL A 152 -10.49 -24.59 -9.66
C VAL A 152 -10.02 -24.15 -8.27
N GLY A 153 -10.26 -24.99 -7.26
CA GLY A 153 -9.93 -24.72 -5.87
C GLY A 153 -11.01 -23.95 -5.10
N ASP A 154 -12.09 -23.50 -5.75
CA ASP A 154 -13.22 -22.89 -5.04
C ASP A 154 -13.96 -23.92 -4.18
N GLU A 155 -14.44 -23.46 -3.03
CA GLU A 155 -15.30 -24.21 -2.13
C GLU A 155 -16.74 -23.74 -2.29
N LEU A 156 -17.61 -24.64 -2.71
CA LEU A 156 -19.02 -24.41 -3.00
C LEU A 156 -19.89 -25.00 -1.88
N SER A 157 -21.00 -24.35 -1.60
CA SER A 157 -22.08 -24.84 -0.75
C SER A 157 -23.26 -25.15 -1.65
N VAL A 158 -23.57 -26.43 -1.83
CA VAL A 158 -24.68 -26.90 -2.67
C VAL A 158 -25.82 -27.30 -1.75
N LEU A 159 -26.87 -26.49 -1.72
CA LEU A 159 -28.06 -26.73 -0.94
C LEU A 159 -29.11 -27.38 -1.84
N ILE A 160 -29.56 -28.57 -1.48
CA ILE A 160 -30.54 -29.34 -2.24
C ILE A 160 -31.82 -29.44 -1.41
N PHE A 161 -32.94 -29.11 -2.03
CA PHE A 161 -34.30 -29.22 -1.51
C PHE A 161 -35.07 -30.28 -2.29
N GLU A 162 -35.93 -31.03 -1.61
CA GLU A 162 -36.84 -31.99 -2.23
C GLU A 162 -38.27 -31.78 -1.74
N ALA A 163 -39.24 -32.02 -2.63
CA ALA A 163 -40.66 -31.86 -2.32
C ALA A 163 -41.24 -33.06 -1.54
N GLY A 164 -40.64 -34.25 -1.67
CA GLY A 164 -41.15 -35.49 -1.10
C GLY A 164 -40.84 -35.67 0.40
N PRO A 165 -41.73 -36.31 1.18
CA PRO A 165 -41.46 -36.66 2.59
C PRO A 165 -40.44 -37.81 2.74
N ASP A 166 -40.30 -38.65 1.70
CA ASP A 166 -39.34 -39.76 1.60
C ASP A 166 -38.19 -39.44 0.61
N GLY A 167 -37.83 -38.17 0.48
CA GLY A 167 -36.80 -37.71 -0.45
C GLY A 167 -35.39 -38.16 -0.06
N LEU A 168 -34.51 -38.28 -1.06
CA LEU A 168 -33.13 -38.77 -0.90
C LEU A 168 -32.28 -37.85 -0.02
N PHE A 169 -32.57 -36.55 -0.07
CA PHE A 169 -31.88 -35.49 0.69
C PHE A 169 -32.78 -34.79 1.70
N SER A 170 -33.94 -35.37 2.02
CA SER A 170 -34.86 -34.86 3.04
C SER A 170 -34.96 -35.82 4.22
N THR A 171 -35.07 -35.25 5.42
CA THR A 171 -35.48 -35.96 6.65
C THR A 171 -36.82 -35.43 7.10
N THR A 172 -37.54 -36.15 7.98
CA THR A 172 -38.85 -35.73 8.51
C THR A 172 -38.84 -34.32 9.10
N GLU A 173 -37.71 -33.86 9.63
CA GLU A 173 -37.53 -32.53 10.24
C GLU A 173 -36.88 -31.50 9.31
N ARG A 174 -36.10 -31.93 8.30
CA ARG A 174 -35.39 -31.02 7.38
C ARG A 174 -35.59 -31.43 5.93
N LYS A 175 -36.25 -30.58 5.16
CA LYS A 175 -36.48 -30.73 3.71
C LYS A 175 -35.29 -30.31 2.83
N SER A 176 -34.11 -30.13 3.42
CA SER A 176 -32.92 -29.69 2.69
C SER A 176 -31.62 -30.21 3.28
N THR A 177 -30.64 -30.44 2.41
CA THR A 177 -29.29 -30.87 2.78
C THR A 177 -28.25 -29.95 2.14
N ASN A 178 -27.30 -29.47 2.94
CA ASN A 178 -26.16 -28.69 2.46
C ASN A 178 -24.94 -29.59 2.25
N ILE A 179 -24.39 -29.59 1.05
CA ILE A 179 -23.25 -30.40 0.65
C ILE A 179 -22.07 -29.46 0.32
N PRO A 180 -20.98 -29.47 1.12
CA PRO A 180 -19.77 -28.76 0.76
C PRO A 180 -19.06 -29.49 -0.38
N VAL A 181 -18.74 -28.78 -1.45
CA VAL A 181 -18.08 -29.31 -2.66
C VAL A 181 -16.85 -28.49 -2.97
N VAL A 182 -15.69 -29.14 -3.06
CA VAL A 182 -14.45 -28.48 -3.51
C VAL A 182 -14.20 -28.81 -4.97
N VAL A 183 -13.93 -27.78 -5.78
CA VAL A 183 -13.63 -27.96 -7.21
C VAL A 183 -12.20 -28.46 -7.39
N GLN A 184 -12.08 -29.68 -7.89
CA GLN A 184 -10.79 -30.36 -8.05
C GLN A 184 -9.98 -29.82 -9.24
N PRO A 185 -8.67 -30.16 -9.35
CA PRO A 185 -7.80 -29.70 -10.44
C PRO A 185 -8.29 -30.05 -11.86
N ASN A 186 -9.07 -31.13 -12.00
CA ASN A 186 -9.72 -31.51 -13.26
C ASN A 186 -10.95 -30.64 -13.60
N GLY A 187 -11.36 -29.74 -12.70
CA GLY A 187 -12.51 -28.86 -12.84
C GLY A 187 -13.85 -29.47 -12.40
N TYR A 188 -13.83 -30.67 -11.81
CA TYR A 188 -15.03 -31.38 -11.36
C TYR A 188 -15.19 -31.31 -9.84
N GLY A 189 -16.43 -31.40 -9.39
CA GLY A 189 -16.80 -31.56 -7.98
C GLY A 189 -17.68 -32.80 -7.83
N GLN A 190 -17.53 -33.52 -6.73
CA GLN A 190 -18.30 -34.73 -6.48
C GLN A 190 -19.57 -34.39 -5.69
N ILE A 191 -20.71 -34.82 -6.21
CA ILE A 191 -22.00 -34.73 -5.52
C ILE A 191 -22.52 -36.16 -5.31
N PRO A 192 -22.93 -36.51 -4.07
CA PRO A 192 -23.55 -37.81 -3.79
C PRO A 192 -24.70 -38.11 -4.76
N TYR A 193 -24.75 -39.34 -5.27
CA TYR A 193 -25.75 -39.85 -6.22
C TYR A 193 -25.75 -39.22 -7.64
N ALA A 194 -25.29 -37.98 -7.79
CA ALA A 194 -25.11 -37.31 -9.08
C ALA A 194 -23.75 -37.62 -9.74
N GLY A 195 -22.75 -38.02 -8.95
CA GLY A 195 -21.40 -38.32 -9.42
C GLY A 195 -20.54 -37.07 -9.58
N ALA A 196 -19.61 -37.10 -10.54
CA ALA A 196 -18.71 -35.98 -10.82
C ALA A 196 -19.34 -34.99 -11.81
N ILE A 197 -19.49 -33.73 -11.39
CA ILE A 197 -20.08 -32.65 -12.18
C ILE A 197 -19.03 -31.58 -12.45
N LYS A 198 -18.99 -31.01 -13.67
CA LYS A 198 -18.00 -30.02 -14.06
C LYS A 198 -18.42 -28.63 -13.60
N PHE A 199 -17.72 -28.04 -12.63
CA PHE A 199 -18.00 -26.69 -12.13
C PHE A 199 -17.09 -25.62 -12.73
N ALA A 200 -15.83 -25.95 -13.02
CA ALA A 200 -14.86 -24.97 -13.48
C ALA A 200 -15.28 -24.30 -14.80
N GLY A 201 -15.28 -22.97 -14.82
CA GLY A 201 -15.68 -22.14 -15.95
C GLY A 201 -17.19 -21.92 -16.09
N LYS A 202 -18.02 -22.42 -15.16
CA LYS A 202 -19.47 -22.19 -15.16
C LYS A 202 -19.87 -21.06 -14.22
N THR A 203 -20.97 -20.39 -14.55
CA THR A 203 -21.64 -19.47 -13.63
C THR A 203 -22.37 -20.28 -12.55
N LEU A 204 -22.74 -19.63 -11.44
CA LEU A 204 -23.53 -20.29 -10.38
C LEU A 204 -24.86 -20.83 -10.90
N GLU A 205 -25.52 -20.08 -11.79
CA GLU A 205 -26.76 -20.53 -12.42
C GLU A 205 -26.57 -21.73 -13.33
N ALA A 206 -25.51 -21.75 -14.15
CA ALA A 206 -25.22 -22.90 -15.01
C ALA A 206 -24.87 -24.15 -14.18
N ALA A 207 -24.10 -23.98 -13.11
CA ALA A 207 -23.79 -25.06 -12.17
C ALA A 207 -25.06 -25.59 -11.48
N ARG A 208 -25.94 -24.70 -11.03
CA ARG A 208 -27.24 -25.04 -10.41
C ARG A 208 -28.09 -25.91 -11.33
N GLN A 209 -28.25 -25.48 -12.59
CA GLN A 209 -29.04 -26.21 -13.60
C GLN A 209 -28.47 -27.61 -13.86
N GLU A 210 -27.16 -27.74 -13.94
CA GLU A 210 -26.52 -29.03 -14.19
C GLU A 210 -26.65 -30.00 -13.02
N VAL A 211 -26.51 -29.50 -11.78
CA VAL A 211 -26.74 -30.31 -10.58
C VAL A 211 -28.21 -30.77 -10.51
N ALA A 212 -29.15 -29.87 -10.75
CA ALA A 212 -30.58 -30.23 -10.78
C ALA A 212 -30.88 -31.28 -11.87
N GLN A 213 -30.28 -31.15 -13.05
CA GLN A 213 -30.43 -32.13 -14.14
C GLN A 213 -29.84 -33.49 -13.78
N ALA A 214 -28.65 -33.52 -13.16
CA ALA A 214 -28.01 -34.76 -12.75
C ALA A 214 -28.78 -35.50 -11.64
N LEU A 215 -29.47 -34.75 -10.77
CA LEU A 215 -30.28 -35.31 -9.68
C LEU A 215 -31.71 -35.66 -10.09
N LYS A 216 -32.22 -35.16 -11.23
CA LYS A 216 -33.60 -35.40 -11.67
C LYS A 216 -33.96 -36.88 -11.83
N ALA A 217 -32.98 -37.74 -12.14
CA ALA A 217 -33.19 -39.18 -12.25
C ALA A 217 -33.12 -39.94 -10.92
N LYS A 218 -32.77 -39.26 -9.82
CA LYS A 218 -32.48 -39.86 -8.50
C LYS A 218 -33.31 -39.27 -7.36
N ALA A 219 -33.72 -38.01 -7.46
CA ALA A 219 -34.50 -37.28 -6.48
C ALA A 219 -35.86 -36.85 -7.07
N VAL A 220 -36.86 -36.67 -6.20
CA VAL A 220 -38.20 -36.23 -6.60
C VAL A 220 -38.25 -34.70 -6.57
N GLU A 221 -38.36 -34.10 -7.76
CA GLU A 221 -38.41 -32.64 -7.95
C GLU A 221 -37.30 -31.89 -7.18
N PRO A 222 -36.02 -32.16 -7.48
CA PRO A 222 -34.93 -31.50 -6.78
C PRO A 222 -34.87 -30.01 -7.13
N ASP A 223 -34.90 -29.15 -6.12
CA ASP A 223 -34.54 -27.74 -6.23
C ASP A 223 -33.16 -27.52 -5.62
N VAL A 224 -32.30 -26.78 -6.30
CA VAL A 224 -30.88 -26.68 -5.95
C VAL A 224 -30.49 -25.22 -5.88
N VAL A 225 -29.72 -24.86 -4.86
CA VAL A 225 -29.09 -23.55 -4.73
C VAL A 225 -27.58 -23.77 -4.58
N VAL A 226 -26.79 -23.10 -5.43
CA VAL A 226 -25.33 -23.18 -5.40
C VAL A 226 -24.78 -21.83 -4.96
N ASN A 227 -23.97 -21.82 -3.91
CA ASN A 227 -23.27 -20.63 -3.46
C ASN A 227 -21.76 -20.90 -3.32
N ILE A 228 -20.95 -19.85 -3.42
CA ILE A 228 -19.50 -19.95 -3.16
C ILE A 228 -19.25 -19.67 -1.69
N SER A 229 -18.75 -20.66 -0.96
CA SER A 229 -18.33 -20.49 0.44
C SER A 229 -16.96 -19.82 0.51
N LYS A 230 -15.98 -20.29 -0.29
CA LYS A 230 -14.64 -19.70 -0.37
C LYS A 230 -14.18 -19.61 -1.82
N ASN A 231 -13.74 -18.42 -2.23
CA ASN A 231 -13.31 -18.14 -3.60
C ASN A 231 -11.77 -18.11 -3.70
N TYR A 232 -11.13 -19.27 -3.67
CA TYR A 232 -9.68 -19.36 -3.75
C TYR A 232 -9.14 -19.17 -5.17
N SER A 233 -9.97 -19.37 -6.18
CA SER A 233 -9.56 -19.22 -7.57
C SER A 233 -9.31 -17.76 -7.97
N ARG A 234 -9.89 -16.80 -7.23
CA ARG A 234 -9.80 -15.36 -7.52
C ARG A 234 -9.19 -14.61 -6.33
N MET A 235 -7.91 -14.83 -6.10
CA MET A 235 -7.14 -14.10 -5.09
C MET A 235 -6.18 -13.10 -5.71
N VAL A 236 -5.96 -12.02 -4.99
CA VAL A 236 -5.01 -10.97 -5.30
C VAL A 236 -3.99 -10.88 -4.18
N SER A 237 -2.71 -10.79 -4.53
CA SER A 237 -1.66 -10.54 -3.54
C SER A 237 -1.33 -9.06 -3.51
N VAL A 238 -1.46 -8.43 -2.34
CA VAL A 238 -1.08 -7.04 -2.08
C VAL A 238 0.18 -7.03 -1.22
N GLN A 239 1.25 -6.46 -1.75
CA GLN A 239 2.57 -6.42 -1.09
C GLN A 239 3.21 -5.04 -1.25
N GLY A 240 4.18 -4.74 -0.39
CA GLY A 240 4.93 -3.49 -0.43
C GLY A 240 4.57 -2.52 0.70
N ALA A 241 4.67 -1.21 0.45
CA ALA A 241 4.37 -0.14 1.41
C ALA A 241 2.86 0.05 1.67
N VAL A 242 2.20 -0.99 2.15
CA VAL A 242 0.83 -0.99 2.67
C VAL A 242 0.85 -1.33 4.16
N ASN A 243 -0.17 -0.92 4.91
CA ASN A 243 -0.21 -1.15 6.36
C ASN A 243 -0.34 -2.64 6.73
N GLN A 244 -1.03 -3.44 5.92
CA GLN A 244 -1.26 -4.87 6.15
C GLN A 244 -1.10 -5.68 4.85
N PRO A 245 0.13 -6.08 4.48
CA PRO A 245 0.37 -6.96 3.34
C PRO A 245 -0.37 -8.29 3.50
N GLN A 246 -1.24 -8.63 2.55
CA GLN A 246 -2.07 -9.82 2.63
C GLN A 246 -2.55 -10.31 1.25
N MET A 247 -3.07 -11.54 1.23
CA MET A 247 -3.85 -12.03 0.09
C MET A 247 -5.32 -11.64 0.29
N VAL A 248 -5.88 -10.93 -0.68
CA VAL A 248 -7.28 -10.48 -0.70
C VAL A 248 -8.07 -11.37 -1.64
N VAL A 249 -9.13 -12.00 -1.11
CA VAL A 249 -10.07 -12.80 -1.89
C VAL A 249 -11.05 -11.86 -2.63
N LEU A 250 -11.22 -12.05 -3.93
CA LEU A 250 -12.13 -11.26 -4.74
C LEU A 250 -13.54 -11.88 -4.72
N GLY A 251 -14.53 -11.07 -4.35
CA GLY A 251 -15.95 -11.45 -4.39
C GLY A 251 -16.51 -11.56 -5.81
N LEU A 252 -17.74 -12.05 -5.94
CA LEU A 252 -18.46 -12.14 -7.23
C LEU A 252 -18.67 -10.76 -7.88
N SER A 253 -18.81 -9.73 -7.04
CA SER A 253 -18.93 -8.36 -7.48
C SER A 253 -17.58 -7.79 -7.96
N PRO A 254 -17.58 -6.89 -8.93
CA PRO A 254 -16.38 -6.21 -9.40
C PRO A 254 -15.81 -5.35 -8.26
N GLN A 255 -14.54 -5.55 -7.91
CA GLN A 255 -13.87 -4.75 -6.89
C GLN A 255 -12.85 -3.82 -7.55
N PRO A 256 -12.94 -2.49 -7.30
CA PRO A 256 -11.94 -1.55 -7.77
C PRO A 256 -10.61 -1.76 -7.02
N LEU A 257 -9.51 -1.37 -7.66
CA LEU A 257 -8.16 -1.48 -7.07
C LEU A 257 -8.07 -0.75 -5.73
N THR A 258 -8.72 0.40 -5.60
CA THR A 258 -8.79 1.18 -4.36
C THR A 258 -9.34 0.38 -3.20
N ASN A 259 -10.38 -0.43 -3.42
CA ASN A 259 -10.97 -1.28 -2.36
C ASN A 259 -10.03 -2.40 -1.96
N VAL A 260 -9.29 -2.98 -2.90
CA VAL A 260 -8.31 -4.04 -2.62
C VAL A 260 -7.14 -3.49 -1.80
N ILE A 261 -6.66 -2.28 -2.11
CA ILE A 261 -5.61 -1.60 -1.33
C ILE A 261 -6.14 -1.21 0.06
N ALA A 262 -7.38 -0.72 0.15
CA ALA A 262 -8.01 -0.40 1.43
C ALA A 262 -8.17 -1.64 2.32
N ALA A 263 -8.51 -2.80 1.75
CA ALA A 263 -8.56 -4.07 2.47
C ALA A 263 -7.19 -4.48 3.03
N ALA A 264 -6.10 -4.11 2.36
CA ALA A 264 -4.72 -4.25 2.84
C ALA A 264 -4.29 -3.14 3.83
N GLY A 265 -5.25 -2.39 4.40
CA GLY A 265 -5.00 -1.32 5.35
C GLY A 265 -4.59 0.02 4.72
N GLY A 266 -4.65 0.17 3.40
CA GLY A 266 -4.26 1.40 2.71
C GLY A 266 -2.75 1.59 2.57
N PRO A 267 -2.31 2.68 1.90
CA PRO A 267 -0.91 2.99 1.74
C PRO A 267 -0.28 3.38 3.10
N ALA A 268 0.95 2.91 3.33
CA ALA A 268 1.71 3.26 4.54
C ALA A 268 2.38 4.64 4.45
N LYS A 269 2.52 5.18 3.25
CA LYS A 269 3.16 6.46 2.95
C LYS A 269 2.14 7.48 2.43
N PRO A 270 2.47 8.79 2.47
CA PRO A 270 1.63 9.81 1.86
C PRO A 270 1.40 9.56 0.35
N PRO A 271 0.26 9.99 -0.22
CA PRO A 271 -0.06 9.72 -1.62
C PRO A 271 0.95 10.24 -2.64
N TYR A 272 1.65 11.34 -2.33
CA TYR A 272 2.65 11.93 -3.23
C TYR A 272 3.96 11.13 -3.31
N ASP A 273 4.15 10.15 -2.42
CA ASP A 273 5.34 9.30 -2.33
C ASP A 273 4.97 7.81 -2.48
N THR A 274 3.82 7.53 -3.10
CA THR A 274 3.30 6.17 -3.26
C THR A 274 3.04 5.89 -4.74
N TYR A 275 3.67 4.83 -5.25
CA TYR A 275 3.41 4.31 -6.59
C TYR A 275 2.80 2.91 -6.50
N VAL A 276 1.80 2.63 -7.34
CA VAL A 276 1.10 1.34 -7.37
C VAL A 276 1.39 0.63 -8.68
N THR A 277 2.03 -0.53 -8.62
CA THR A 277 2.22 -1.40 -9.78
C THR A 277 1.22 -2.55 -9.76
N LEU A 278 0.51 -2.74 -10.87
CA LEU A 278 -0.43 -3.85 -11.09
C LEU A 278 0.14 -4.82 -12.12
N THR A 279 0.31 -6.08 -11.72
CA THR A 279 0.73 -7.15 -12.62
C THR A 279 -0.37 -8.17 -12.80
N ARG A 280 -0.89 -8.33 -14.02
CA ARG A 280 -1.91 -9.33 -14.38
C ARG A 280 -1.40 -10.22 -15.52
N GLY A 281 -1.09 -11.47 -15.20
CA GLY A 281 -0.53 -12.42 -16.16
C GLY A 281 0.85 -11.95 -16.64
N ARG A 282 0.98 -11.62 -17.93
CA ARG A 282 2.24 -11.13 -18.53
C ARG A 282 2.31 -9.59 -18.65
N LYS A 283 1.26 -8.88 -18.25
CA LYS A 283 1.20 -7.41 -18.30
C LYS A 283 1.49 -6.84 -16.92
N SER A 284 2.33 -5.82 -16.86
CA SER A 284 2.66 -5.06 -15.66
C SER A 284 2.67 -3.58 -16.02
N SER A 285 2.13 -2.73 -15.14
CA SER A 285 2.05 -1.28 -15.29
C SER A 285 2.02 -0.62 -13.92
#